data_AF-A0A6G8NJD0-F1
#
_entry.id   AF-A0A6G8NJD0-F1
#
_cell.length_a   1.000
_cell.length_b   1.000
_cell.length_c   1.000
_cell.angle_alpha   90.00
_cell.angle_beta   90.00
_cell.angle_gamma   90.00
#
_symmetry.space_group_name_H-M   'P 1'
#
loop_
_entity.id
_entity.type
_entity.pdbx_description
1 polymer ?
#
loop_
_entity_poly.entity_id
_entity_poly.type
_entity_poly.pdbx_seq_one_letter_code
_entity_poly.pdbx_strand_id
1 'polypeptide(L)'
;MGAPSKVRASGNMSGRCAKTGSKAALLRPTRRAYPVPNALSLYYNLITTFVAMGATMSMPVRIDDELYEQAKADASAEHRSIAGQIEFEAKVGRAALDNPDIPASFIAESLISMAEPREHSTPFVSRVRRT
;
A
#
# COMPACT_ATOMS: atom_id res chain seq x y z
N MET A 1 -41.65 9.50 -46.06
CA MET A 1 -41.72 10.82 -46.74
C MET A 1 -41.23 11.84 -45.72
N GLY A 2 -40.14 12.60 -45.85
CA GLY A 2 -39.24 12.81 -46.96
C GLY A 2 -37.77 12.80 -46.51
N ALA A 3 -36.91 12.56 -47.48
CA ALA A 3 -35.46 12.61 -47.39
C ALA A 3 -34.97 13.97 -47.98
N PRO A 4 -33.69 14.15 -48.37
CA PRO A 4 -32.74 15.01 -47.66
C PRO A 4 -32.08 16.06 -48.58
N SER A 5 -31.27 17.00 -48.04
CA SER A 5 -30.20 17.68 -48.81
C SER A 5 -29.41 18.63 -47.90
N LYS A 6 -28.12 18.37 -47.61
CA LYS A 6 -26.89 18.53 -48.43
C LYS A 6 -26.21 19.90 -48.19
N VAL A 7 -24.96 19.87 -47.69
CA VAL A 7 -23.72 20.28 -48.41
C VAL A 7 -23.52 21.82 -48.42
N ARG A 8 -22.38 22.44 -48.11
CA ARG A 8 -21.01 22.23 -48.63
C ARG A 8 -20.01 23.07 -47.82
N ALA A 9 -18.79 22.56 -47.71
CA ALA A 9 -17.59 23.33 -47.38
C ALA A 9 -17.16 24.25 -48.54
N SER A 10 -16.52 25.38 -48.24
CA SER A 10 -15.57 26.11 -49.12
C SER A 10 -15.01 27.26 -48.30
N GLY A 11 -13.73 27.25 -47.92
CA GLY A 11 -12.67 27.98 -48.66
C GLY A 11 -12.56 29.42 -48.11
N ASN A 12 -11.43 30.12 -48.06
CA ASN A 12 -10.05 29.87 -48.43
C ASN A 12 -9.22 30.98 -47.75
N MET A 13 -7.91 30.77 -47.64
CA MET A 13 -6.93 31.70 -47.07
C MET A 13 -6.77 33.01 -47.87
N SER A 14 -6.71 34.15 -47.18
CA SER A 14 -5.97 35.38 -47.54
C SER A 14 -6.22 36.41 -46.43
N GLY A 15 -5.31 37.18 -45.85
CA GLY A 15 -3.95 37.56 -46.15
C GLY A 15 -3.75 38.97 -45.57
N ARG A 16 -2.54 39.25 -45.05
CA ARG A 16 -1.94 40.58 -44.77
C ARG A 16 -2.36 41.35 -43.49
N CYS A 17 -1.43 41.30 -42.54
CA CYS A 17 -0.57 42.42 -42.13
C CYS A 17 -1.22 43.81 -41.92
N ALA A 18 -1.34 44.23 -40.65
CA ALA A 18 -1.11 45.61 -40.25
C ALA A 18 -0.56 45.66 -38.82
N LYS A 19 0.64 46.23 -38.69
CA LYS A 19 1.28 46.63 -37.44
C LYS A 19 0.37 47.59 -36.68
N THR A 20 0.47 47.60 -35.35
CA THR A 20 0.71 48.76 -34.47
C THR A 20 0.07 48.55 -33.09
N GLY A 21 0.72 49.08 -32.05
CA GLY A 21 0.01 49.41 -30.81
C GLY A 21 0.39 48.57 -29.59
N SER A 22 1.61 48.78 -29.11
CA SER A 22 1.99 48.51 -27.72
C SER A 22 0.98 49.12 -26.75
N LYS A 23 0.44 48.30 -25.84
CA LYS A 23 0.00 48.71 -24.49
C LYS A 23 -0.05 47.46 -23.61
N ALA A 24 1.09 47.16 -23.00
CA ALA A 24 1.19 46.21 -21.91
C ALA A 24 0.26 46.66 -20.77
N ALA A 25 -0.90 46.01 -20.66
CA ALA A 25 -1.77 46.14 -19.51
C ALA A 25 -1.07 45.47 -18.32
N LEU A 26 -0.57 46.29 -17.40
CA LEU A 26 -0.04 45.89 -16.11
C LEU A 26 -1.12 45.15 -15.31
N LEU A 27 -1.15 43.82 -15.40
CA LEU A 27 -1.88 42.97 -14.46
C LEU A 27 -1.17 43.04 -13.11
N ARG A 28 -1.77 43.76 -12.15
CA ARG A 28 -1.33 43.76 -10.76
C ARG A 28 -1.48 42.34 -10.20
N PRO A 29 -0.43 41.72 -9.62
CA PRO A 29 -0.59 40.46 -8.95
C PRO A 29 -1.34 40.69 -7.63
N THR A 30 -2.56 40.17 -7.51
CA THR A 30 -3.23 40.00 -6.23
C THR A 30 -2.43 38.98 -5.42
N ARG A 31 -1.68 39.44 -4.41
CA ARG A 31 -1.06 38.55 -3.42
C ARG A 31 -2.19 37.82 -2.67
N ARG A 32 -2.43 36.54 -2.99
CA ARG A 32 -3.18 35.65 -2.10
C ARG A 32 -2.39 35.55 -0.79
N ALA A 33 -2.94 36.12 0.28
CA ALA A 33 -2.43 35.95 1.62
C ALA A 33 -2.70 34.50 2.05
N TYR A 34 -1.65 33.70 2.22
CA TYR A 34 -1.76 32.41 2.91
C TYR A 34 -1.81 32.70 4.42
N PRO A 35 -2.79 32.18 5.18
CA PRO A 35 -2.80 32.34 6.62
C PRO A 35 -1.60 31.58 7.21
N VAL A 36 -0.71 32.30 7.89
CA VAL A 36 0.36 31.68 8.68
C VAL A 36 -0.28 30.92 9.85
N PRO A 37 -0.11 29.60 9.96
CA PRO A 37 -0.68 28.84 11.06
C PRO A 37 -0.06 29.27 12.39
N ASN A 38 -0.88 29.53 13.40
CA ASN A 38 -0.41 29.86 14.74
C ASN A 38 0.27 28.64 15.39
N ALA A 39 1.17 28.87 16.35
CA ALA A 39 1.98 27.81 16.98
C ALA A 39 1.14 26.68 17.59
N LEU A 40 -0.07 27.00 18.07
CA LEU A 40 -1.03 26.03 18.59
C LEU A 40 -1.54 25.08 17.49
N SER A 41 -1.85 25.59 16.29
CA SER A 41 -2.29 24.76 15.17
C SER A 41 -1.21 23.77 14.72
N LEU A 42 0.06 24.21 14.70
CA LEU A 42 1.17 23.32 14.37
C LEU A 42 1.32 22.19 15.40
N TYR A 43 1.11 22.49 16.69
CA TYR A 43 1.17 21.50 17.78
C TYR A 43 0.06 20.44 17.68
N TYR A 44 -1.20 20.84 17.47
CA TYR A 44 -2.30 19.88 17.32
C TYR A 44 -2.18 19.01 16.07
N ASN A 45 -1.67 19.57 14.96
CA ASN A 45 -1.41 18.81 13.74
C ASN A 45 -0.26 17.81 13.91
N LEU A 46 0.79 18.17 14.65
CA LEU A 46 1.91 17.27 14.96
C LEU A 46 1.47 16.07 15.81
N ILE A 47 0.62 16.31 16.82
CA ILE A 47 0.07 15.24 17.68
C ILE A 47 -0.90 14.36 16.89
N THR A 48 -1.81 14.97 16.12
CA THR A 48 -2.81 14.22 15.35
C THR A 48 -2.15 13.32 14.31
N THR A 49 -1.11 13.79 13.62
CA THR A 49 -0.35 12.97 12.67
C THR A 49 0.41 11.83 13.36
N PHE A 50 1.01 12.09 14.53
CA PHE A 50 1.71 11.06 15.31
C PHE A 50 0.75 9.96 15.80
N VAL A 51 -0.44 10.33 16.29
CA VAL A 51 -1.48 9.37 16.72
C VAL A 51 -2.07 8.61 15.53
N ALA A 52 -2.26 9.28 14.37
CA ALA A 52 -2.80 8.64 13.16
C ALA A 52 -1.84 7.61 12.54
N MET A 53 -0.52 7.77 12.69
CA MET A 53 0.48 6.79 12.22
C MET A 53 0.50 5.49 13.05
N GLY A 54 -0.09 5.47 14.24
CA GLY A 54 -0.14 4.29 15.13
C GLY A 54 -1.36 3.38 14.94
N ALA A 55 -2.25 3.68 13.99
CA ALA A 55 -3.41 2.84 13.71
C ALA A 55 -3.01 1.64 12.84
N THR A 56 -3.07 0.43 13.40
CA THR A 56 -3.00 -0.80 12.61
C THR A 56 -4.12 -0.79 11.57
N MET A 57 -3.80 -0.93 10.28
CA MET A 57 -4.80 -0.95 9.22
C MET A 57 -5.64 -2.23 9.31
N SER A 58 -6.82 -2.14 9.94
CA SER A 58 -7.79 -3.23 9.95
C SER A 58 -8.61 -3.19 8.66
N MET A 59 -8.40 -4.18 7.79
CA MET A 59 -9.24 -4.37 6.60
C MET A 59 -10.13 -5.60 6.82
N PRO A 60 -11.47 -5.47 6.78
CA PRO A 60 -12.36 -6.61 6.91
C PRO A 60 -12.24 -7.50 5.67
N VAL A 61 -11.95 -8.78 5.87
CA VAL A 61 -11.87 -9.80 4.82
C VAL A 61 -13.01 -10.80 5.04
N ARG A 62 -13.66 -11.24 3.96
CA ARG A 62 -14.66 -12.31 4.00
C ARG A 62 -13.95 -13.65 3.85
N ILE A 63 -14.26 -14.59 4.74
CA ILE A 63 -13.63 -15.90 4.85
C ILE A 63 -14.76 -16.93 4.96
N ASP A 64 -14.58 -18.10 4.35
CA ASP A 64 -15.54 -19.21 4.45
C ASP A 64 -15.61 -19.76 5.88
N ASP A 65 -16.81 -20.15 6.31
CA ASP A 65 -17.06 -20.60 7.69
C ASP A 65 -16.26 -21.86 8.05
N GLU A 66 -16.10 -22.79 7.11
CA GLU A 66 -15.32 -24.02 7.31
C GLU A 66 -13.83 -23.72 7.56
N LEU A 67 -13.26 -22.80 6.77
CA LEU A 67 -11.88 -22.36 6.93
C LEU A 67 -11.67 -21.62 8.25
N TYR A 68 -12.66 -20.81 8.66
CA TYR A 68 -12.62 -20.10 9.93
C TYR A 68 -12.63 -21.06 11.12
N GLU A 69 -13.49 -22.08 11.12
CA GLU A 69 -13.55 -23.05 12.23
C GLU A 69 -12.30 -23.95 12.28
N GLN A 70 -11.70 -24.29 11.14
CA GLN A 70 -10.39 -24.96 11.09
C GLN A 70 -9.30 -24.10 11.72
N ALA A 71 -9.13 -22.86 11.23
CA ALA A 71 -8.12 -21.94 11.76
C ALA A 71 -8.32 -21.66 13.26
N LYS A 72 -9.56 -21.63 13.73
CA LYS A 72 -9.89 -21.47 15.16
C LYS A 72 -9.48 -22.68 15.99
N ALA A 73 -9.69 -23.89 15.50
CA ALA A 73 -9.24 -25.11 16.17
C ALA A 73 -7.70 -25.13 16.26
N ASP A 74 -7.01 -24.85 15.16
CA ASP A 74 -5.54 -24.85 15.10
C ASP A 74 -4.94 -23.72 15.95
N ALA A 75 -5.51 -22.52 15.90
CA ALA A 75 -5.10 -21.39 16.74
C ALA A 75 -5.21 -21.72 18.24
N SER A 76 -6.25 -22.48 18.64
CA SER A 76 -6.42 -22.91 20.03
C SER A 76 -5.37 -23.93 20.48
N ALA A 77 -4.94 -24.81 19.57
CA ALA A 77 -3.91 -25.81 19.83
C ALA A 77 -2.50 -25.18 19.89
N GLU A 78 -2.23 -24.19 19.04
CA GLU A 78 -0.91 -23.55 18.90
C GLU A 78 -0.76 -22.26 19.73
N HIS A 79 -1.77 -21.93 20.55
CA HIS A 79 -1.83 -20.73 21.39
C HIS A 79 -1.60 -19.42 20.62
N ARG A 80 -2.17 -19.32 19.41
CA ARG A 80 -2.14 -18.10 18.58
C ARG A 80 -3.52 -17.45 18.51
N SER A 81 -3.56 -16.19 18.06
CA SER A 81 -4.83 -15.59 17.67
C SER A 81 -5.32 -16.21 16.36
N ILE A 82 -6.64 -16.24 16.13
CA ILE A 82 -7.22 -16.80 14.90
C ILE A 82 -6.66 -16.07 13.66
N ALA A 83 -6.57 -14.74 13.72
CA ALA A 83 -5.95 -13.96 12.65
C ALA A 83 -4.46 -14.30 12.47
N GLY A 84 -3.72 -14.47 13.56
CA GLY A 84 -2.31 -14.87 13.51
C GLY A 84 -2.08 -16.25 12.91
N GLN A 85 -3.02 -17.19 13.11
CA GLN A 85 -2.97 -18.51 12.50
C GLN A 85 -3.17 -18.44 10.98
N ILE A 86 -4.17 -17.68 10.52
CA ILE A 86 -4.41 -17.45 9.09
C ILE A 86 -3.21 -16.76 8.43
N GLU A 87 -2.60 -15.78 9.11
CA GLU A 87 -1.36 -15.15 8.63
C GLU A 87 -0.20 -16.13 8.52
N PHE A 88 -0.08 -17.06 9.47
CA PHE A 88 0.97 -18.08 9.47
C PHE A 88 0.79 -19.04 8.29
N GLU A 89 -0.42 -19.58 8.10
CA GLU A 89 -0.75 -20.46 6.97
C GLU A 89 -0.51 -19.76 5.62
N ALA A 90 -0.89 -18.49 5.50
CA ALA A 90 -0.63 -17.71 4.29
C ALA A 90 0.87 -17.54 4.01
N LYS A 91 1.70 -17.35 5.05
CA LYS A 91 3.16 -17.27 4.91
C LYS A 91 3.76 -18.62 4.51
N VAL A 92 3.32 -19.71 5.14
CA VAL A 92 3.77 -21.07 4.81
C VAL A 92 3.40 -21.42 3.38
N GLY A 93 2.14 -21.22 2.98
CA GLY A 93 1.65 -21.50 1.64
C GLY A 93 2.39 -20.70 0.57
N ARG A 94 2.64 -19.40 0.81
CA ARG A 94 3.43 -18.59 -0.12
C ARG A 94 4.85 -19.11 -0.28
N ALA A 95 5.53 -19.39 0.82
CA ALA A 95 6.90 -19.91 0.77
C ALA A 95 6.99 -21.30 0.12
N ALA A 96 5.97 -22.15 0.30
CA ALA A 96 5.89 -23.47 -0.33
C ALA A 96 5.64 -23.39 -1.85
N LEU A 97 4.84 -22.42 -2.30
CA LEU A 97 4.63 -22.17 -3.73
C LEU A 97 5.90 -21.61 -4.40
N ASP A 98 6.63 -20.73 -3.71
CA ASP A 98 7.88 -20.16 -4.20
C ASP A 98 9.02 -21.20 -4.25
N ASN A 99 8.99 -22.20 -3.35
CA ASN A 99 10.01 -23.24 -3.22
C ASN A 99 9.35 -24.64 -3.18
N PRO A 100 8.92 -25.19 -4.33
CA PRO A 100 8.14 -26.42 -4.39
C PRO A 100 8.93 -27.69 -4.02
N ASP A 101 10.25 -27.58 -3.94
CA ASP A 101 11.18 -28.64 -3.52
C ASP A 101 11.31 -28.77 -2.00
N ILE A 102 10.90 -27.74 -1.25
CA ILE A 102 10.99 -27.71 0.21
C ILE A 102 9.65 -28.16 0.81
N PRO A 103 9.65 -29.13 1.74
CA PRO A 103 8.42 -29.56 2.38
C PRO A 103 7.81 -28.45 3.25
N ALA A 104 6.50 -28.28 3.17
CA ALA A 104 5.77 -27.26 3.91
C ALA A 104 5.95 -27.37 5.44
N SER A 105 6.14 -28.58 5.95
CA SER A 105 6.44 -28.81 7.37
C SER A 105 7.76 -28.16 7.79
N PHE A 106 8.80 -28.26 6.96
CA PHE A 106 10.09 -27.61 7.24
C PHE A 106 9.99 -26.09 7.22
N ILE A 107 9.19 -25.54 6.30
CA ILE A 107 8.92 -24.10 6.22
C ILE A 107 8.20 -23.63 7.49
N ALA A 108 7.17 -24.35 7.93
CA ALA A 108 6.42 -24.07 9.15
C ALA A 108 7.34 -24.06 10.39
N GLU A 109 8.14 -25.13 10.58
CA GLU A 109 9.09 -25.23 11.69
C GLU A 109 10.16 -24.14 11.65
N SER A 110 10.67 -23.81 10.45
CA SER A 110 11.65 -22.74 10.28
C SER A 110 11.07 -21.37 10.66
N LEU A 111 9.82 -21.08 10.26
CA LEU A 111 9.13 -19.84 10.63
C LEU A 111 8.90 -19.75 12.14
N ILE A 112 8.54 -20.86 12.78
CA ILE A 112 8.37 -20.94 14.24
C ILE A 112 9.72 -20.70 14.94
N SER A 113 10.78 -21.38 14.50
CA SER A 113 12.12 -21.24 15.07
C SER A 113 12.66 -19.81 14.93
N MET A 114 12.39 -19.14 13.81
CA MET A 114 12.78 -17.73 13.63
C MET A 114 12.00 -16.75 14.53
N ALA A 115 10.81 -17.14 15.00
CA ALA A 115 10.00 -16.35 15.92
C ALA A 115 10.42 -16.53 17.39
N GLU A 116 11.26 -17.51 17.70
CA GLU A 116 11.76 -17.73 19.06
C GLU A 116 12.67 -16.57 19.52
N PRO A 117 12.58 -16.15 20.80
CA PRO A 117 13.50 -15.18 21.36
C PRO A 117 14.95 -15.67 21.25
N ARG A 118 15.84 -14.78 20.77
CA ARG A 118 17.28 -15.09 20.68
C ARG A 118 17.92 -15.42 22.02
N GLU A 119 17.30 -15.01 23.12
CA GLU A 119 17.73 -15.34 24.48
C GLU A 119 17.63 -16.85 24.79
N HIS A 120 16.73 -17.55 24.11
CA HIS A 120 16.54 -18.99 24.25
C HIS A 120 17.31 -19.81 23.19
N SER A 121 17.96 -19.16 22.23
CA SER A 121 18.74 -19.86 21.21
C SER A 121 20.18 -20.08 21.68
N THR A 122 20.72 -21.25 21.38
CA THR A 122 22.14 -21.54 21.62
C THR A 122 22.95 -21.21 20.37
N PRO A 123 24.14 -20.60 20.51
CA PRO A 123 24.98 -20.31 19.35
C PRO A 123 25.43 -21.61 18.69
N PHE A 124 25.27 -21.68 17.37
CA PHE A 124 25.70 -22.85 16.59
C PHE A 124 27.22 -23.01 16.65
N VAL A 125 27.69 -24.11 17.24
CA VAL A 125 29.12 -24.49 17.24
C VAL A 125 29.37 -25.43 16.06
N SER A 126 30.03 -24.94 15.02
CA SER A 126 30.40 -25.77 13.87
C SER A 126 31.34 -26.90 14.29
N ARG A 127 30.99 -28.15 13.96
CA ARG A 127 31.94 -29.27 14.04
C ARG A 127 32.93 -29.14 12.88
N VAL A 128 33.97 -28.33 13.04
CA VAL A 128 35.04 -28.24 12.05
C VAL A 128 35.71 -29.62 11.96
N ARG A 129 35.45 -30.35 10.89
CA ARG A 129 36.19 -31.57 10.59
C ARG A 129 37.53 -31.12 10.03
N ARG A 130 38.57 -31.10 10.88
CA ARG A 130 39.95 -30.93 10.44
C ARG A 130 40.27 -32.06 9.46
N THR A 131 40.26 -31.75 8.17
CA THR A 131 40.90 -32.54 7.12
C THR A 131 42.29 -32.00 6.87
#